data_AF-A0A1J5PHG7-F1
#
_entry.id   AF-A0A1J5PHG7-F1
#
_cell.length_a   1.000
_cell.length_b   1.000
_cell.length_c   1.000
_cell.angle_alpha   90.00
_cell.angle_beta   90.00
_cell.angle_gamma   90.00
#
_symmetry.space_group_name_H-M   'P 1'
#
loop_
_entity.id
_entity.type
_entity.pdbx_description
1 polymer ?
#
loop_
_entity_poly.entity_id
_entity_poly.type
_entity_poly.pdbx_seq_one_letter_code
_entity_poly.pdbx_strand_id
1 'polypeptide(L)'
;MKELAEQLEATDGIKRKGLVLSYLMRFKQICNHPSQWSGDGAWQAEESGKFGRLRELCETIAARQEKVLVFTQFRETTEPLAAFLAGIFGRPGLVLHGGTPVKQRQESVELYDKGGRAELAAQEREEIAIISAYLPKQMSEADVKAAIAAAISETGASGMKDMGKVIGVLKTKYAGQMDFGKASGLVKSALTG
;
A
#
# COMPACT_ATOMS: atom_id res chain seq x y z
N MET A 1 -23.82 22.00 -9.90
CA MET A 1 -23.47 23.43 -9.72
C MET A 1 -24.62 24.24 -9.16
N LYS A 2 -25.84 24.18 -9.74
CA LYS A 2 -27.02 24.87 -9.17
C LYS A 2 -27.35 24.44 -7.74
N GLU A 3 -27.37 23.14 -7.49
CA GLU A 3 -27.60 22.57 -6.15
C GLU A 3 -26.59 23.06 -5.09
N LEU A 4 -25.31 23.19 -5.45
CA LEU A 4 -24.29 23.75 -4.56
C LEU A 4 -24.57 25.21 -4.22
N ALA A 5 -24.92 26.02 -5.23
CA ALA A 5 -25.21 27.43 -5.03
C ALA A 5 -26.41 27.61 -4.09
N GLU A 6 -27.48 26.84 -4.29
CA GLU A 6 -28.68 26.82 -3.44
C GLU A 6 -28.33 26.39 -1.99
N GLN A 7 -27.54 25.34 -1.82
CA GLN A 7 -27.11 24.87 -0.49
C GLN A 7 -26.19 25.87 0.24
N LEU A 8 -25.37 26.63 -0.50
CA LEU A 8 -24.49 27.65 0.07
C LEU A 8 -25.24 28.92 0.51
N GLU A 9 -26.35 29.26 -0.16
CA GLU A 9 -27.23 30.36 0.27
C GLU A 9 -28.01 30.00 1.53
N ALA A 10 -28.37 28.73 1.71
CA ALA A 10 -29.14 28.24 2.85
C ALA A 10 -28.29 27.87 4.09
N THR A 11 -26.97 28.01 4.04
CA THR A 11 -26.07 27.58 5.14
C THR A 11 -25.02 28.63 5.51
N ASP A 12 -24.76 28.74 6.82
CA ASP A 12 -23.80 29.68 7.39
C ASP A 12 -22.78 29.02 8.34
N GLY A 13 -21.74 29.78 8.69
CA GLY A 13 -20.74 29.40 9.69
C GLY A 13 -20.01 28.09 9.34
N ILE A 14 -19.94 27.18 10.31
CA ILE A 14 -19.20 25.91 10.17
C ILE A 14 -19.83 24.97 9.13
N LYS A 15 -21.16 24.99 8.98
CA LYS A 15 -21.89 24.16 8.01
C LYS A 15 -21.52 24.55 6.58
N ARG A 16 -21.48 25.86 6.29
CA ARG A 16 -21.05 26.39 4.99
C ARG A 16 -19.61 26.00 4.68
N LYS A 17 -18.70 26.14 5.65
CA LYS A 17 -17.29 25.74 5.49
C LYS A 17 -17.16 24.24 5.18
N GLY A 18 -17.89 23.39 5.90
CA GLY A 18 -17.92 21.94 5.63
C GLY A 18 -18.43 21.60 4.23
N LEU A 19 -19.46 22.31 3.76
CA LEU A 19 -20.00 22.15 2.41
C LEU A 19 -19.00 22.57 1.33
N VAL A 20 -18.35 23.73 1.50
CA VAL A 20 -17.30 24.18 0.56
C VAL A 20 -16.17 23.15 0.49
N LEU A 21 -15.70 22.66 1.64
CA LEU A 21 -14.63 21.67 1.69
C LEU A 21 -15.02 20.35 1.03
N SER A 22 -16.25 19.88 1.26
CA SER A 22 -16.71 18.64 0.64
C SER A 22 -16.74 18.78 -0.88
N TYR A 23 -17.28 19.87 -1.42
CA TYR A 23 -17.30 20.09 -2.87
C TYR A 23 -15.92 20.31 -3.47
N LEU A 24 -14.99 21.01 -2.79
CA LEU A 24 -13.59 21.11 -3.23
C LEU A 24 -12.94 19.72 -3.35
N MET A 25 -13.22 18.81 -2.42
CA MET A 25 -12.75 17.42 -2.53
C MET A 25 -13.34 16.71 -3.74
N ARG A 26 -14.65 16.86 -4.00
CA ARG A 26 -15.32 16.28 -5.18
C ARG A 26 -14.73 16.81 -6.48
N PHE A 27 -14.47 18.12 -6.55
CA PHE A 27 -13.84 18.73 -7.72
C PHE A 27 -12.42 18.21 -7.94
N LYS A 28 -11.64 18.00 -6.87
CA LYS A 28 -10.32 17.37 -7.01
C LYS A 28 -10.42 15.95 -7.56
N GLN A 29 -11.39 15.16 -7.12
CA GLN A 29 -11.62 13.79 -7.57
C GLN A 29 -12.01 13.74 -9.05
N ILE A 30 -13.00 14.52 -9.49
CA ILE A 30 -13.41 14.52 -10.90
C ILE A 30 -12.29 15.02 -11.84
N CYS A 31 -11.47 15.98 -11.40
CA CYS A 31 -10.30 16.43 -12.15
C CYS A 31 -9.19 15.37 -12.25
N ASN A 32 -9.16 14.39 -11.35
CA ASN A 32 -8.25 13.25 -11.45
C ASN A 32 -8.80 12.17 -12.37
N HIS A 33 -10.04 11.76 -12.14
CA HIS A 33 -10.73 10.77 -12.97
C HIS A 33 -12.25 10.79 -12.69
N PRO A 34 -13.13 10.70 -13.70
CA PRO A 34 -14.58 10.56 -13.50
C PRO A 34 -14.96 9.39 -12.58
N SER A 35 -14.43 8.19 -12.82
CA SER A 35 -14.55 7.01 -11.94
C SER A 35 -14.18 7.22 -10.48
N GLN A 36 -13.29 8.16 -10.16
CA GLN A 36 -12.97 8.47 -8.76
C GLN A 36 -14.17 9.11 -8.06
N TRP A 37 -14.93 9.93 -8.78
CA TRP A 37 -16.11 10.59 -8.29
C TRP A 37 -17.35 9.68 -8.33
N SER A 38 -17.56 8.96 -9.43
CA SER A 38 -18.72 8.07 -9.60
C SER A 38 -18.63 6.76 -8.81
N GLY A 39 -17.42 6.28 -8.55
CA GLY A 39 -17.19 4.99 -7.88
C GLY A 39 -17.52 3.77 -8.73
N ASP A 40 -17.66 3.92 -10.05
CA ASP A 40 -18.00 2.84 -10.98
C ASP A 40 -16.88 1.81 -11.21
N GLY A 41 -15.65 2.14 -10.81
CA GLY A 41 -14.48 1.26 -10.97
C GLY A 41 -13.97 1.12 -12.41
N ALA A 42 -14.46 1.91 -13.38
CA ALA A 42 -14.09 1.77 -14.79
C ALA A 42 -12.65 2.24 -15.10
N TRP A 43 -12.25 3.42 -14.58
CA TRP A 43 -10.89 3.97 -14.66
C TRP A 43 -10.27 3.99 -16.07
N GLN A 44 -11.08 4.27 -17.09
CA GLN A 44 -10.61 4.32 -18.47
C GLN A 44 -9.77 5.57 -18.72
N ALA A 45 -8.53 5.38 -19.18
CA ALA A 45 -7.55 6.45 -19.32
C ALA A 45 -8.02 7.60 -20.22
N GLU A 46 -8.85 7.29 -21.22
CA GLU A 46 -9.41 8.23 -22.20
C GLU A 46 -10.39 9.22 -21.57
N GLU A 47 -10.96 8.88 -20.41
CA GLU A 47 -11.90 9.71 -19.66
C GLU A 47 -11.20 10.74 -18.76
N SER A 48 -9.88 10.65 -18.60
CA SER A 48 -9.08 11.57 -17.80
C SER A 48 -7.96 12.21 -18.59
N GLY A 49 -8.04 13.53 -18.77
CA GLY A 49 -6.95 14.30 -19.36
C GLY A 49 -5.63 14.17 -18.58
N LYS A 50 -5.67 13.94 -17.26
CA LYS A 50 -4.45 13.67 -16.48
C LYS A 50 -3.84 12.32 -16.82
N PHE A 51 -4.65 11.28 -16.99
CA PHE A 51 -4.16 9.96 -17.41
C PHE A 51 -3.63 10.01 -18.85
N GLY A 52 -4.31 10.72 -19.76
CA GLY A 52 -3.80 10.98 -21.11
C GLY A 52 -2.43 11.65 -21.11
N ARG A 53 -2.25 12.75 -20.37
CA ARG A 53 -0.94 13.43 -20.26
C ARG A 53 0.12 12.57 -19.56
N LEU A 54 -0.28 11.80 -18.55
CA LEU A 54 0.60 10.88 -17.87
C LEU A 54 1.08 9.77 -18.82
N ARG A 55 0.21 9.26 -19.71
CA ARG A 55 0.57 8.29 -20.76
C ARG A 55 1.71 8.82 -21.61
N GLU A 56 1.54 10.00 -22.20
CA GLU A 56 2.53 10.64 -23.08
C GLU A 56 3.92 10.72 -22.41
N LEU A 57 3.95 11.16 -21.15
CA LEU A 57 5.17 11.26 -20.36
C LEU A 57 5.77 9.88 -20.06
N CYS A 58 4.95 8.94 -19.59
CA CYS A 58 5.41 7.63 -19.15
C CYS A 58 5.82 6.72 -20.30
N GLU A 59 5.21 6.80 -21.47
CA GLU A 59 5.65 6.08 -22.67
C GLU A 59 7.04 6.54 -23.10
N THR A 60 7.32 7.84 -23.04
CA THR A 60 8.66 8.39 -23.31
C THR A 60 9.68 7.92 -22.28
N ILE A 61 9.35 7.96 -21.00
CA ILE A 61 10.21 7.50 -19.90
C ILE A 61 10.48 5.99 -20.02
N ALA A 62 9.44 5.20 -20.32
CA ALA A 62 9.55 3.75 -20.51
C ALA A 62 10.45 3.40 -21.70
N ALA A 63 10.31 4.10 -22.83
CA ALA A 63 11.14 3.90 -24.02
C ALA A 63 12.64 4.17 -23.74
N ARG A 64 12.94 5.07 -22.80
CA ARG A 64 14.32 5.37 -22.34
C ARG A 64 14.81 4.46 -21.21
N GLN A 65 14.00 3.49 -20.79
CA GLN A 65 14.27 2.62 -19.63
C GLN A 65 14.52 3.39 -18.34
N GLU A 66 13.91 4.56 -18.21
CA GLU A 66 14.02 5.42 -17.04
C GLU A 66 12.99 5.04 -15.96
N LYS A 67 13.19 5.56 -14.76
CA LYS A 67 12.31 5.32 -13.59
C LYS A 67 11.40 6.53 -13.38
N VAL A 68 10.13 6.28 -13.11
CA VAL A 68 9.16 7.31 -12.72
C VAL A 68 8.73 7.12 -11.27
N LEU A 69 8.46 8.22 -10.60
CA LEU A 69 7.77 8.25 -9.32
C LEU A 69 6.56 9.17 -9.44
N VAL A 70 5.41 8.70 -8.97
CA VAL A 70 4.13 9.42 -9.09
C VAL A 70 3.51 9.55 -7.72
N PHE A 71 3.09 10.77 -7.37
CA PHE A 71 2.40 11.08 -6.13
C PHE A 71 0.94 11.43 -6.41
N THR A 72 0.04 10.96 -5.55
CA THR A 72 -1.37 11.36 -5.55
C THR A 72 -1.84 11.57 -4.11
N GLN A 73 -2.74 12.54 -3.93
CA GLN A 73 -3.35 12.83 -2.61
C GLN A 73 -4.33 11.73 -2.18
N PHE A 74 -4.82 10.91 -3.12
CA PHE A 74 -5.96 10.03 -2.92
C PHE A 74 -5.55 8.57 -2.95
N ARG A 75 -5.79 7.87 -1.84
CA ARG A 75 -5.44 6.45 -1.70
C ARG A 75 -6.21 5.58 -2.69
N GLU A 76 -7.48 5.88 -2.93
CA GLU A 76 -8.33 5.12 -3.86
C GLU A 76 -7.83 5.18 -5.31
N THR A 77 -7.00 6.18 -5.66
CA THR A 77 -6.41 6.30 -7.00
C THR A 77 -5.16 5.46 -7.17
N THR A 78 -4.50 5.03 -6.08
CA THR A 78 -3.17 4.41 -6.19
C THR A 78 -3.18 3.09 -6.94
N GLU A 79 -4.20 2.25 -6.72
CA GLU A 79 -4.32 0.95 -7.40
C GLU A 79 -4.66 1.09 -8.89
N PRO A 80 -5.71 1.84 -9.29
CA PRO A 80 -5.98 2.10 -10.71
C PRO A 80 -4.80 2.75 -11.45
N LEU A 81 -4.13 3.71 -10.80
CA LEU A 81 -2.95 4.37 -11.36
C LEU A 81 -1.79 3.40 -11.55
N ALA A 82 -1.56 2.50 -10.58
CA ALA A 82 -0.53 1.48 -10.69
C ALA A 82 -0.83 0.46 -11.80
N ALA A 83 -2.09 0.03 -11.94
CA ALA A 83 -2.52 -0.86 -13.02
C ALA A 83 -2.34 -0.21 -14.39
N PHE A 84 -2.73 1.06 -14.53
CA PHE A 84 -2.54 1.85 -15.73
C PHE A 84 -1.05 1.97 -16.10
N LEU A 85 -0.19 2.34 -15.14
CA LEU A 85 1.25 2.46 -15.36
C LEU A 85 1.91 1.11 -15.64
N ALA A 86 1.44 0.02 -15.02
CA ALA A 86 1.94 -1.32 -15.30
C ALA A 86 1.71 -1.72 -16.76
N GLY A 87 0.59 -1.30 -17.36
CA GLY A 87 0.32 -1.47 -18.80
C GLY A 87 1.33 -0.75 -19.69
N ILE A 88 1.85 0.41 -19.27
CA ILE A 88 2.83 1.20 -20.02
C ILE A 88 4.25 0.65 -19.83
N PHE A 89 4.64 0.36 -18.59
CA PHE A 89 6.00 -0.09 -18.26
C PHE A 89 6.20 -1.61 -18.46
N GLY A 90 5.13 -2.36 -18.75
CA GLY A 90 5.15 -3.81 -18.93
C GLY A 90 5.46 -4.61 -17.66
N ARG A 91 5.44 -3.96 -16.49
CA ARG A 91 5.71 -4.59 -15.19
C ARG A 91 4.99 -3.84 -14.06
N PRO A 92 4.62 -4.52 -12.97
CA PRO A 92 4.03 -3.87 -11.81
C PRO A 92 5.01 -2.88 -11.15
N GLY A 93 4.46 -1.76 -10.69
CA GLY A 93 5.16 -0.79 -9.85
C GLY A 93 4.93 -1.04 -8.36
N LEU A 94 5.54 -0.19 -7.54
CA LEU A 94 5.36 -0.20 -6.09
C LEU A 94 4.33 0.86 -5.67
N VAL A 95 3.42 0.50 -4.75
CA VAL A 95 2.37 1.38 -4.24
C VAL A 95 2.56 1.62 -2.75
N LEU A 96 2.65 2.88 -2.35
CA LEU A 96 2.86 3.31 -0.96
C LEU A 96 1.78 4.29 -0.52
N HIS A 97 1.27 4.07 0.69
CA HIS A 97 0.28 4.91 1.35
C HIS A 97 0.32 4.67 2.87
N GLY A 98 -0.45 5.44 3.67
CA GLY A 98 -0.45 5.32 5.13
C GLY A 98 -0.70 3.90 5.67
N GLY A 99 -1.49 3.07 4.98
CA GLY A 99 -1.73 1.67 5.34
C GLY A 99 -0.69 0.65 4.84
N THR A 100 0.43 1.09 4.28
CA THR A 100 1.43 0.19 3.70
C THR A 100 2.24 -0.53 4.80
N PRO A 101 2.35 -1.86 4.76
CA PRO A 101 3.14 -2.62 5.73
C PRO A 101 4.61 -2.20 5.75
N VAL A 102 5.25 -2.26 6.93
CA VAL A 102 6.68 -1.90 7.13
C VAL A 102 7.60 -2.64 6.16
N LYS A 103 7.35 -3.92 5.90
CA LYS A 103 8.13 -4.71 4.94
C LYS A 103 8.13 -4.10 3.54
N GLN A 104 6.96 -3.71 3.04
CA GLN A 104 6.83 -3.12 1.72
C GLN A 104 7.49 -1.73 1.66
N ARG A 105 7.51 -0.99 2.78
CA ARG A 105 8.29 0.25 2.90
C ARG A 105 9.78 0.00 2.85
N GLN A 106 10.29 -1.06 3.48
CA GLN A 106 11.71 -1.44 3.40
C GLN A 106 12.12 -1.76 1.94
N GLU A 107 11.27 -2.49 1.21
CA GLU A 107 11.46 -2.75 -0.23
C GLU A 107 11.50 -1.44 -1.04
N SER A 108 10.74 -0.42 -0.61
CA SER A 108 10.73 0.92 -1.23
C SER A 108 12.03 1.68 -1.01
N VAL A 109 12.57 1.63 0.22
CA VAL A 109 13.87 2.23 0.56
C VAL A 109 14.94 1.71 -0.38
N GLU A 110 15.02 0.39 -0.56
CA GLU A 110 16.00 -0.22 -1.47
C GLU A 110 15.82 0.24 -2.92
N LEU A 111 14.57 0.39 -3.39
CA LEU A 111 14.28 0.87 -4.74
C LEU A 111 14.66 2.34 -4.94
N TYR A 112 14.43 3.19 -3.93
CA TYR A 112 14.82 4.59 -3.94
C TYR A 112 16.33 4.77 -3.90
N ASP A 113 17.04 4.00 -3.07
CA ASP A 113 18.51 3.99 -3.03
C ASP A 113 19.08 3.58 -4.41
N LYS A 114 18.58 2.47 -4.99
CA LYS A 114 18.93 2.03 -6.35
C LYS A 114 18.53 3.03 -7.44
N GLY A 115 17.62 3.96 -7.14
CA GLY A 115 17.16 5.02 -8.02
C GLY A 115 17.88 6.36 -7.84
N GLY A 116 18.86 6.44 -6.93
CA GLY A 116 19.54 7.69 -6.58
C GLY A 116 18.61 8.73 -5.95
N ARG A 117 17.53 8.30 -5.27
CA ARG A 117 16.54 9.16 -4.64
C ARG A 117 16.71 9.17 -3.11
N ALA A 118 17.86 9.68 -2.66
CA ALA A 118 18.27 9.60 -1.26
C ALA A 118 17.30 10.27 -0.27
N GLU A 119 16.72 11.42 -0.65
CA GLU A 119 15.75 12.13 0.20
C GLU A 119 14.48 11.29 0.47
N LEU A 120 13.98 10.60 -0.55
CA LEU A 120 12.81 9.73 -0.42
C LEU A 120 13.12 8.45 0.35
N ALA A 121 14.32 7.89 0.16
CA ALA A 121 14.79 6.77 0.97
C ALA A 121 14.91 7.18 2.44
N ALA A 122 15.38 8.39 2.74
CA ALA A 122 15.42 8.93 4.10
C ALA A 122 14.02 9.11 4.69
N GLN A 123 13.10 9.71 3.92
CA GLN A 123 11.70 9.88 4.35
C GLN A 123 11.04 8.53 4.66
N GLU A 124 11.21 7.51 3.81
CA GLU A 124 10.64 6.18 4.09
C GLU A 124 11.28 5.52 5.32
N ARG A 125 12.59 5.71 5.56
CA ARG A 125 13.23 5.21 6.79
C ARG A 125 12.67 5.88 8.04
N GLU A 126 12.38 7.18 7.97
CA GLU A 126 11.72 7.92 9.06
C GLU A 126 10.30 7.42 9.30
N GLU A 127 9.51 7.27 8.24
CA GLU A 127 8.15 6.70 8.31
C GLU A 127 8.16 5.28 8.89
N ILE A 128 9.11 4.44 8.46
CA ILE A 128 9.30 3.09 9.04
C ILE A 128 9.58 3.20 10.54
N ALA A 129 10.46 4.09 10.97
CA ALA A 129 10.80 4.27 12.38
C ALA A 129 9.57 4.69 13.21
N ILE A 130 8.80 5.67 12.72
CA ILE A 130 7.55 6.12 13.34
C ILE A 130 6.55 4.97 13.44
N ILE A 131 6.25 4.29 12.32
CA ILE A 131 5.26 3.20 12.30
C ILE A 131 5.70 2.04 13.20
N SER A 132 6.99 1.71 13.18
CA SER A 132 7.54 0.59 13.98
C SER A 132 7.42 0.85 15.48
N ALA A 133 7.42 2.11 15.92
CA ALA A 133 7.18 2.47 17.32
C ALA A 133 5.75 2.16 17.80
N TYR A 134 4.78 2.05 16.88
CA TYR A 134 3.40 1.68 17.18
C TYR A 134 3.09 0.19 16.93
N LEU A 135 4.05 -0.57 16.39
CA LEU A 135 3.89 -2.01 16.21
C LEU A 135 4.30 -2.79 17.46
N PRO A 136 3.70 -3.97 17.71
CA PRO A 136 4.21 -4.90 18.71
C PRO A 136 5.69 -5.18 18.49
N LYS A 137 6.44 -5.32 19.59
CA LYS A 137 7.87 -5.67 19.56
C LYS A 137 8.08 -6.89 18.66
N GLN A 138 8.88 -6.71 17.61
CA GLN A 138 9.22 -7.81 16.72
C GLN A 138 10.06 -8.84 17.47
N MET A 139 9.75 -10.11 17.27
CA MET A 139 10.49 -11.23 17.82
C MET A 139 11.85 -11.36 17.14
N SER A 140 12.88 -11.73 17.90
CA SER A 140 14.16 -12.11 17.32
C SER A 140 14.04 -13.42 16.54
N GLU A 141 14.99 -13.73 15.65
CA GLU A 141 14.98 -15.00 14.93
C GLU A 141 15.00 -16.22 15.89
N ALA A 142 15.72 -16.10 17.01
CA ALA A 142 15.76 -17.12 18.06
C ALA A 142 14.38 -17.31 18.72
N ASP A 143 13.69 -16.21 19.05
CA ASP A 143 12.35 -16.25 19.63
C ASP A 143 11.33 -16.83 18.64
N VAL A 144 11.46 -16.49 17.34
CA VAL A 144 10.62 -17.06 16.28
C VAL A 144 10.80 -18.58 16.20
N LYS A 145 12.04 -19.08 16.21
CA LYS A 145 12.31 -20.53 16.22
C LYS A 145 11.74 -21.21 17.46
N ALA A 146 11.87 -20.59 18.64
CA ALA A 146 11.31 -21.12 19.88
C ALA A 146 9.77 -21.17 19.83
N ALA A 147 9.12 -20.12 19.31
CA ALA A 147 7.68 -20.07 19.13
C ALA A 147 7.18 -21.13 18.14
N ILE A 148 7.92 -21.39 17.06
CA ILE A 148 7.61 -22.46 16.10
C ILE A 148 7.67 -23.83 16.78
N ALA A 149 8.73 -24.11 17.54
CA ALA A 149 8.87 -25.38 18.27
C ALA A 149 7.73 -25.58 19.28
N ALA A 150 7.36 -24.53 20.01
CA ALA A 150 6.24 -24.55 20.94
C ALA A 150 4.90 -24.82 20.22
N ALA A 151 4.65 -24.15 19.09
CA ALA A 151 3.44 -24.33 18.29
C ALA A 151 3.35 -25.74 17.66
N ILE A 152 4.47 -26.33 17.24
CA ILE A 152 4.53 -27.71 16.74
C ILE A 152 4.17 -28.69 17.87
N SER A 153 4.75 -28.52 19.05
CA SER A 153 4.47 -29.35 20.23
C SER A 153 2.99 -29.26 20.65
N GLU A 154 2.43 -28.05 20.68
CA GLU A 154 1.03 -27.80 21.04
C GLU A 154 0.04 -28.39 20.01
N THR A 155 0.38 -28.34 18.72
CA THR A 155 -0.50 -28.86 17.66
C THR A 155 -0.32 -30.35 17.39
N GLY A 156 0.72 -30.98 17.95
CA GLY A 156 1.10 -32.36 17.64
C GLY A 156 1.48 -32.55 16.16
N ALA A 157 1.91 -31.48 15.49
CA ALA A 157 2.22 -31.51 14.07
C ALA A 157 3.43 -32.42 13.81
N SER A 158 3.28 -33.37 12.88
CA SER A 158 4.32 -34.36 12.55
C SER A 158 4.77 -34.32 11.09
N GLY A 159 4.25 -33.37 10.31
CA GLY A 159 4.71 -33.17 8.94
C GLY A 159 3.98 -32.03 8.22
N MET A 160 4.30 -31.89 6.94
CA MET A 160 3.81 -30.77 6.11
C MET A 160 2.28 -30.63 6.03
N LYS A 161 1.53 -31.72 6.20
CA LYS A 161 0.06 -31.67 6.22
C LYS A 161 -0.50 -30.84 7.37
N ASP A 162 0.27 -30.69 8.45
CA ASP A 162 -0.12 -29.92 9.64
C ASP A 162 0.40 -28.47 9.63
N MET A 163 1.13 -28.06 8.58
CA MET A 163 1.70 -26.71 8.47
C MET A 163 0.62 -25.61 8.67
N GLY A 164 -0.56 -25.79 8.09
CA GLY A 164 -1.67 -24.85 8.25
C GLY A 164 -2.12 -24.68 9.70
N LYS A 165 -2.08 -25.75 10.50
CA LYS A 165 -2.42 -25.72 11.93
C LYS A 165 -1.38 -24.94 12.73
N VAL A 166 -0.09 -25.23 12.50
CA VAL A 166 1.04 -24.54 13.15
C VAL A 166 0.99 -23.04 12.84
N ILE A 167 0.78 -22.67 11.57
CA ILE A 167 0.65 -21.27 11.14
C ILE A 167 -0.56 -20.60 11.78
N GLY A 168 -1.69 -21.32 11.92
CA GLY A 168 -2.88 -20.83 12.63
C GLY A 168 -2.59 -20.44 14.08
N VAL A 169 -1.93 -21.32 14.84
CA VAL A 169 -1.54 -21.04 16.23
C VAL A 169 -0.60 -19.85 16.34
N LEU A 170 0.42 -19.79 15.46
CA LEU A 170 1.37 -18.68 15.45
C LEU A 170 0.69 -17.34 15.13
N LYS A 171 -0.26 -17.32 14.19
CA LYS A 171 -1.04 -16.10 13.87
C LYS A 171 -1.87 -15.61 15.04
N THR A 172 -2.48 -16.52 15.80
CA THR A 172 -3.28 -16.16 16.97
C THR A 172 -2.42 -15.62 18.11
N LYS A 173 -1.26 -16.24 18.38
CA LYS A 173 -0.41 -15.88 19.54
C LYS A 173 0.54 -14.71 19.29
N TYR A 174 0.96 -14.53 18.04
CA TYR A 174 2.04 -13.60 17.69
C TYR A 174 1.68 -12.68 16.52
N ALA A 175 0.39 -12.35 16.37
CA ALA A 175 -0.10 -11.38 15.40
C ALA A 175 0.71 -10.08 15.48
N GLY A 176 1.32 -9.67 14.36
CA GLY A 176 2.09 -8.44 14.27
C GLY A 176 3.46 -8.48 14.96
N GLN A 177 3.91 -9.61 15.53
CA GLN A 177 5.23 -9.75 16.18
C GLN A 177 6.24 -10.56 15.36
N MET A 178 5.81 -11.18 14.25
CA MET A 178 6.67 -11.96 13.36
C MET A 178 6.32 -11.73 11.88
N ASP A 179 7.32 -11.77 11.00
CA ASP A 179 7.11 -11.84 9.55
C ASP A 179 6.69 -13.28 9.20
N PHE A 180 5.39 -13.49 9.00
CA PHE A 180 4.84 -14.81 8.65
C PHE A 180 5.34 -15.35 7.30
N GLY A 181 5.81 -14.50 6.39
CA GLY A 181 6.48 -14.94 5.16
C GLY A 181 7.80 -15.64 5.46
N LYS A 182 8.64 -15.05 6.33
CA LYS A 182 9.88 -15.67 6.80
C LYS A 182 9.61 -16.87 7.72
N ALA A 183 8.67 -16.73 8.65
CA ALA A 183 8.31 -17.79 9.59
C ALA A 183 7.78 -19.04 8.87
N SER A 184 7.04 -18.89 7.76
CA SER A 184 6.55 -20.04 6.97
C SER A 184 7.68 -20.90 6.42
N GLY A 185 8.81 -20.30 6.01
CA GLY A 185 10.00 -21.05 5.58
C GLY A 185 10.67 -21.80 6.72
N LEU A 186 10.73 -21.19 7.91
CA LEU A 186 11.26 -21.82 9.13
C LEU A 186 10.36 -22.96 9.63
N VAL A 187 9.04 -22.77 9.62
CA VAL A 187 8.05 -23.81 9.95
C VAL A 187 8.17 -24.99 9.00
N LYS A 188 8.29 -24.73 7.69
CA LYS A 188 8.50 -25.79 6.69
C LYS A 188 9.75 -26.59 7.01
N SER A 189 10.86 -25.91 7.26
CA SER A 189 12.15 -26.55 7.60
C SER A 189 12.05 -27.40 8.86
N ALA A 190 11.33 -26.93 9.89
CA ALA A 190 11.12 -27.64 11.14
C ALA A 190 10.16 -28.85 11.04
N LEU A 191 9.31 -28.91 10.01
CA LEU A 191 8.37 -30.02 9.77
C LEU A 191 8.87 -31.03 8.73
N THR A 192 9.98 -30.75 8.04
CA THR A 192 10.60 -31.65 7.05
C THR A 192 11.94 -32.21 7.48
N GLY A 193 12.55 -31.66 8.53
CA GLY A 193 13.73 -32.21 9.20
C GLY A 193 13.32 -33.13 10.33
#